data_AF-A0A7V9NBC8-F1
#
_entry.id   AF-A0A7V9NBC8-F1
#
_cell.length_a   1.000
_cell.length_b   1.000
_cell.length_c   1.000
_cell.angle_alpha   90.00
_cell.angle_beta   90.00
_cell.angle_gamma   90.00
#
_symmetry.space_group_name_H-M   'P 1'
#
loop_
_entity.id
_entity.type
_entity.pdbx_description
1 polymer ?
#
loop_
_entity_poly.entity_id
_entity_poly.type
_entity_poly.pdbx_seq_one_letter_code
_entity_poly.pdbx_strand_id
1 'polypeptide(L)'
;MSILKKILNAGEGRKLKSLEAVVPVVNSLEDEIHALDDAALRGKTAEFRQRLENGETLDDMVGEAFAVTREAARRTIGQRHFDVQLMGGVALHYGWIAEMRTGEGKTLTSTLAGYLNALGDDGVHIITVNDYLAKRDSEWMGQVYRFLGLHTGLIQSQMDPSERRPAYAADITYGTNNEFGFDYLRDNMVTELDRLVQRGHNFAIVDEVDSILVDEARTPLIISGAASEATKWYVQFARISPRLSRDEHYEVDEKKRTIAISEEGVSKVEEILGVENLYDHVNIDMVHHLEVALKAKELYKRDVEYVVQHGEVKIVDEFTGRILPGRRYSEGLHQGIEAKEGVRIKEENQTLATITLQNYFRMYNKLSGMTGTAKTEASEFSHIYKLDVSEVPTNLPMIRADEQDLIYKTADAKWNALADDISERSAKGQPVLIGT
;
A
#
# COMPACT_ATOMS: atom_id res chain seq x y z
N MET A 1 1.40 -32.59 -9.88
CA MET A 1 1.02 -31.47 -10.77
C MET A 1 -0.41 -31.69 -11.23
N SER A 2 -1.37 -31.02 -10.60
CA SER A 2 -2.81 -31.17 -10.86
C SER A 2 -3.17 -30.83 -12.32
N ILE A 3 -4.15 -31.56 -12.87
CA ILE A 3 -4.68 -31.41 -14.23
C ILE A 3 -5.19 -29.98 -14.47
N LEU A 4 -5.70 -29.31 -13.42
CA LEU A 4 -6.12 -27.90 -13.50
C LEU A 4 -4.94 -26.99 -13.90
N LYS A 5 -3.76 -27.15 -13.29
CA LYS A 5 -2.59 -26.29 -13.54
C LYS A 5 -2.08 -26.32 -14.98
N LYS A 6 -2.25 -27.44 -15.70
CA LYS A 6 -1.89 -27.55 -17.13
C LYS A 6 -2.91 -26.91 -18.07
N ILE A 7 -4.17 -26.77 -17.65
CA ILE A 7 -5.25 -26.20 -18.46
C ILE A 7 -5.26 -24.66 -18.39
N LEU A 8 -4.79 -24.08 -17.28
CA LEU A 8 -4.79 -22.64 -16.99
C LEU A 8 -3.85 -21.80 -17.89
N ASN A 9 -2.86 -22.41 -18.56
CA ASN A 9 -1.83 -21.70 -19.36
C ASN A 9 -2.20 -21.46 -20.84
N ALA A 10 -3.48 -21.51 -21.21
CA ALA A 10 -3.93 -21.28 -22.59
C ALA A 10 -5.15 -20.35 -22.62
N GLY A 11 -5.36 -19.65 -23.74
CA GLY A 11 -6.20 -18.43 -23.87
C GLY A 11 -7.58 -18.40 -23.20
N GLU A 12 -8.20 -17.23 -23.16
CA GLU A 12 -9.37 -16.89 -22.31
C GLU A 12 -10.48 -17.95 -22.21
N GLY A 13 -10.88 -18.59 -23.31
CA GLY A 13 -11.91 -19.63 -23.29
C GLY A 13 -11.55 -20.91 -22.53
N ARG A 14 -10.26 -21.22 -22.31
CA ARG A 14 -9.83 -22.34 -21.45
C ARG A 14 -9.76 -21.93 -19.98
N LYS A 15 -9.41 -20.67 -19.68
CA LYS A 15 -9.48 -20.12 -18.32
C LYS A 15 -10.91 -20.18 -17.80
N LEU A 16 -11.89 -19.71 -18.57
CA LEU A 16 -13.29 -19.78 -18.18
C LEU A 16 -13.75 -21.22 -17.91
N LYS A 17 -13.48 -22.16 -18.82
CA LYS A 17 -13.81 -23.59 -18.62
C LYS A 17 -13.18 -24.20 -17.36
N SER A 18 -11.98 -23.75 -17.01
CA SER A 18 -11.33 -24.22 -15.78
C SER A 18 -11.97 -23.66 -14.51
N LEU A 19 -12.51 -22.43 -14.56
CA LEU A 19 -13.29 -21.88 -13.46
C LEU A 19 -14.65 -22.59 -13.35
N GLU A 20 -15.34 -22.82 -14.47
CA GLU A 20 -16.62 -23.52 -14.51
C GLU A 20 -16.54 -24.95 -13.96
N ALA A 21 -15.38 -25.62 -14.12
CA ALA A 21 -15.19 -27.01 -13.69
C ALA A 21 -15.34 -27.22 -12.17
N VAL A 22 -15.17 -26.17 -11.35
CA VAL A 22 -15.34 -26.26 -9.89
C VAL A 22 -16.81 -26.39 -9.50
N VAL A 23 -17.71 -25.78 -10.27
CA VAL A 23 -19.13 -25.66 -9.94
C VAL A 23 -19.81 -27.02 -9.76
N PRO A 24 -19.72 -27.98 -10.71
CA PRO A 24 -20.34 -29.29 -10.53
C PRO A 24 -19.76 -30.07 -9.35
N VAL A 25 -18.47 -29.89 -9.04
CA VAL A 25 -17.82 -30.54 -7.89
C VAL A 25 -18.40 -30.01 -6.59
N VAL A 26 -18.44 -28.69 -6.42
CA VAL A 26 -18.98 -28.06 -5.21
C VAL A 26 -20.47 -28.36 -5.06
N ASN A 27 -21.24 -28.30 -6.16
CA ASN A 27 -22.67 -28.61 -6.15
C ASN A 27 -22.93 -30.09 -5.79
N SER A 28 -22.09 -31.03 -6.21
CA SER A 28 -22.26 -32.44 -5.84
C SER A 28 -22.04 -32.74 -4.35
N LEU A 29 -21.31 -31.88 -3.64
CA LEU A 29 -21.05 -32.01 -2.21
C LEU A 29 -22.12 -31.33 -1.34
N GLU A 30 -23.04 -30.57 -1.95
CA GLU A 30 -23.96 -29.70 -1.21
C GLU A 30 -24.85 -30.48 -0.24
N ASP A 31 -25.46 -31.58 -0.67
CA ASP A 31 -26.35 -32.39 0.17
C ASP A 31 -25.62 -32.99 1.38
N GLU A 32 -24.39 -33.47 1.17
CA GLU A 32 -23.55 -34.05 2.23
C GLU A 32 -23.15 -32.98 3.25
N ILE A 33 -22.65 -31.84 2.78
CA ILE A 33 -22.19 -30.75 3.64
C ILE A 33 -23.36 -30.10 4.39
N HIS A 34 -24.52 -29.95 3.73
CA HIS A 34 -25.73 -29.42 4.36
C HIS A 34 -26.26 -30.35 5.46
N ALA A 35 -26.09 -31.67 5.34
CA ALA A 35 -26.50 -32.64 6.35
C ALA A 35 -25.63 -32.61 7.63
N LEU A 36 -24.44 -32.00 7.59
CA LEU A 36 -23.57 -31.86 8.75
C LEU A 36 -24.20 -30.93 9.79
N ASP A 37 -24.04 -31.25 11.08
CA ASP A 37 -24.31 -30.28 12.13
C ASP A 37 -23.20 -29.21 12.20
N ASP A 38 -23.43 -28.15 12.99
CA ASP A 38 -22.47 -27.06 13.10
C ASP A 38 -21.10 -27.50 13.65
N ALA A 39 -21.07 -28.50 14.54
CA ALA A 39 -19.83 -28.98 15.12
C ALA A 39 -19.00 -29.76 14.09
N ALA A 40 -19.65 -30.62 13.31
CA ALA A 40 -19.04 -31.37 12.22
C ALA A 40 -18.54 -30.44 11.10
N LEU A 41 -19.33 -29.41 10.75
CA LEU A 41 -18.94 -28.42 9.74
C LEU A 41 -17.72 -27.61 10.19
N ARG A 42 -17.64 -27.23 11.47
CA ARG A 42 -16.43 -26.63 12.06
C ARG A 42 -15.24 -27.58 12.07
N GLY A 43 -15.48 -28.85 12.36
CA GLY A 43 -14.47 -29.90 12.37
C GLY A 43 -13.74 -30.06 11.04
N LYS A 44 -14.36 -29.67 9.92
CA LYS A 44 -13.73 -29.70 8.59
C LYS A 44 -12.46 -28.86 8.50
N THR A 45 -12.37 -27.74 9.22
CA THR A 45 -11.14 -26.92 9.23
C THR A 45 -9.95 -27.70 9.81
N ALA A 46 -10.14 -28.45 10.89
CA ALA A 46 -9.09 -29.28 11.47
C ALA A 46 -8.72 -30.45 10.55
N GLU A 47 -9.72 -31.05 9.88
CA GLU A 47 -9.50 -32.09 8.87
C GLU A 47 -8.62 -31.58 7.72
N PHE A 48 -8.93 -30.41 7.16
CA PHE A 48 -8.16 -29.84 6.06
C PHE A 48 -6.74 -29.45 6.47
N ARG A 49 -6.55 -28.89 7.67
CA ARG A 49 -5.21 -28.62 8.22
C ARG A 49 -4.39 -29.90 8.36
N GLN A 50 -4.99 -30.98 8.87
CA GLN A 50 -4.32 -32.27 8.97
C GLN A 50 -3.94 -32.85 7.60
N ARG A 51 -4.80 -32.66 6.58
CA ARG A 51 -4.52 -33.09 5.20
C ARG A 51 -3.35 -32.31 4.58
N LEU A 52 -3.24 -31.01 4.85
CA LEU A 52 -2.08 -30.19 4.46
C LEU A 52 -0.79 -30.68 5.11
N GLU A 53 -0.82 -30.98 6.41
CA GLU A 53 0.33 -31.56 7.12
C GLU A 53 0.75 -32.92 6.54
N ASN A 54 -0.23 -33.70 6.05
CA ASN A 54 0.00 -34.98 5.39
C ASN A 54 0.50 -34.86 3.93
N GLY A 55 0.65 -33.64 3.41
CA GLY A 55 1.24 -33.36 2.11
C GLY A 55 0.26 -33.16 0.95
N GLU A 56 -1.05 -33.08 1.20
CA GLU A 56 -2.00 -32.58 0.21
C GLU A 56 -1.76 -31.09 -0.06
N THR A 57 -2.14 -30.60 -1.24
CA THR A 57 -2.02 -29.19 -1.59
C THR A 57 -3.35 -28.46 -1.47
N LEU A 58 -3.33 -27.13 -1.31
CA LEU A 58 -4.56 -26.33 -1.30
C LEU A 58 -5.40 -26.54 -2.58
N ASP A 59 -4.75 -26.73 -3.73
CA ASP A 59 -5.40 -27.01 -5.02
C ASP A 59 -6.25 -28.29 -4.97
N ASP A 60 -5.84 -29.30 -4.18
CA ASP A 60 -6.54 -30.59 -4.07
C ASP A 60 -7.83 -30.48 -3.24
N MET A 61 -7.95 -29.45 -2.40
CA MET A 61 -9.08 -29.25 -1.47
C MET A 61 -10.06 -28.16 -1.92
N VAL A 62 -9.85 -27.52 -3.08
CA VAL A 62 -10.68 -26.39 -3.55
C VAL A 62 -12.17 -26.70 -3.50
N GLY A 63 -12.61 -27.85 -4.02
CA GLY A 63 -14.02 -28.23 -4.06
C GLY A 63 -14.64 -28.38 -2.67
N GLU A 64 -14.00 -29.13 -1.79
CA GLU A 64 -14.49 -29.41 -0.43
C GLU A 64 -14.47 -28.15 0.44
N ALA A 65 -13.38 -27.38 0.42
CA ALA A 65 -13.25 -26.14 1.18
C ALA A 65 -14.27 -25.09 0.73
N PHE A 66 -14.57 -25.01 -0.57
CA PHE A 66 -15.58 -24.09 -1.09
C PHE A 66 -16.99 -24.52 -0.71
N ALA A 67 -17.29 -25.82 -0.72
CA ALA A 67 -18.57 -26.34 -0.25
C ALA A 67 -18.80 -26.03 1.24
N VAL A 68 -17.77 -26.24 2.08
CA VAL A 68 -17.79 -25.91 3.51
C VAL A 68 -18.00 -24.41 3.73
N THR A 69 -17.25 -23.57 3.00
CA THR A 69 -17.37 -22.10 3.12
C THR A 69 -18.74 -21.60 2.68
N ARG A 70 -19.29 -22.16 1.60
CA ARG A 70 -20.63 -21.85 1.10
C ARG A 70 -21.70 -22.17 2.15
N GLU A 71 -21.63 -23.34 2.76
CA GLU A 71 -22.60 -23.73 3.79
C GLU A 71 -22.44 -22.89 5.06
N ALA A 72 -21.20 -22.56 5.46
CA ALA A 72 -20.96 -21.65 6.58
C ALA A 72 -21.60 -20.27 6.33
N ALA A 73 -21.40 -19.68 5.15
CA ALA A 73 -22.02 -18.41 4.79
C ALA A 73 -23.56 -18.48 4.80
N ARG A 74 -24.14 -19.58 4.32
CA ARG A 74 -25.57 -19.82 4.39
C ARG A 74 -26.07 -19.82 5.84
N ARG A 75 -25.36 -20.47 6.76
CA ARG A 75 -25.76 -20.58 8.17
C ARG A 75 -25.55 -19.30 8.96
N THR A 76 -24.46 -18.58 8.71
CA THR A 76 -24.09 -17.42 9.54
C THR A 76 -24.71 -16.12 9.06
N ILE A 77 -24.68 -15.86 7.75
CA ILE A 77 -25.11 -14.58 7.17
C ILE A 77 -26.34 -14.74 6.25
N GLY A 78 -26.89 -15.96 6.14
CA GLY A 78 -28.09 -16.23 5.35
C GLY A 78 -27.86 -16.18 3.83
N GLN A 79 -26.60 -16.22 3.37
CA GLN A 79 -26.25 -16.07 1.96
C GLN A 79 -25.48 -17.29 1.47
N ARG A 80 -26.05 -17.98 0.48
CA ARG A 80 -25.40 -19.08 -0.24
C ARG A 80 -24.69 -18.51 -1.47
N HIS A 81 -23.42 -18.85 -1.66
CA HIS A 81 -22.69 -18.43 -2.86
C HIS A 81 -23.37 -18.93 -4.15
N PHE A 82 -23.52 -18.06 -5.14
CA PHE A 82 -23.91 -18.42 -6.50
C PHE A 82 -22.78 -19.16 -7.23
N ASP A 83 -23.11 -19.82 -8.34
CA ASP A 83 -22.13 -20.59 -9.12
C ASP A 83 -21.05 -19.67 -9.73
N VAL A 84 -21.44 -18.49 -10.18
CA VAL A 84 -20.49 -17.45 -10.66
C VAL A 84 -19.56 -16.96 -9.55
N GLN A 85 -20.01 -16.96 -8.29
CA GLN A 85 -19.16 -16.61 -7.16
C GLN A 85 -18.15 -17.70 -6.85
N LEU A 86 -18.51 -18.99 -7.04
CA LEU A 86 -17.52 -20.07 -6.97
C LEU A 86 -16.42 -19.90 -8.02
N MET A 87 -16.81 -19.54 -9.25
CA MET A 87 -15.87 -19.28 -10.34
C MET A 87 -14.92 -18.12 -9.99
N GLY A 88 -15.45 -17.03 -9.45
CA GLY A 88 -14.65 -15.90 -8.96
C GLY A 88 -13.70 -16.31 -7.82
N GLY A 89 -14.16 -17.12 -6.87
CA GLY A 89 -13.33 -17.64 -5.78
C GLY A 89 -12.14 -18.47 -6.28
N VAL A 90 -12.34 -19.28 -7.32
CA VAL A 90 -11.26 -20.04 -7.94
C VAL A 90 -10.25 -19.13 -8.62
N ALA A 91 -10.70 -18.10 -9.35
CA ALA A 91 -9.81 -17.11 -9.95
C ALA A 91 -8.93 -16.43 -8.89
N LEU A 92 -9.53 -16.01 -7.77
CA LEU A 92 -8.79 -15.43 -6.64
C LEU A 92 -7.76 -16.43 -6.07
N HIS A 93 -8.15 -17.68 -5.84
CA HIS A 93 -7.24 -18.70 -5.30
C HIS A 93 -6.01 -18.93 -6.18
N TYR A 94 -6.17 -18.90 -7.51
CA TYR A 94 -5.06 -19.07 -8.46
C TYR A 94 -4.21 -17.81 -8.70
N GLY A 95 -4.48 -16.71 -7.99
CA GLY A 95 -3.70 -15.47 -8.12
C GLY A 95 -4.10 -14.65 -9.34
N TRP A 96 -5.38 -14.68 -9.72
CA TRP A 96 -5.91 -13.88 -10.82
C TRP A 96 -6.77 -12.72 -10.33
N ILE A 97 -7.10 -11.82 -11.24
CA ILE A 97 -8.13 -10.82 -11.05
C ILE A 97 -9.47 -11.40 -11.50
N ALA A 98 -10.41 -11.51 -10.58
CA ALA A 98 -11.80 -11.84 -10.87
C ALA A 98 -12.55 -10.57 -11.27
N GLU A 99 -12.80 -10.38 -12.57
CA GLU A 99 -13.69 -9.33 -13.03
C GLU A 99 -15.15 -9.79 -12.86
N MET A 100 -15.78 -9.27 -11.82
CA MET A 100 -17.17 -9.54 -11.44
C MET A 100 -17.91 -8.21 -11.37
N ARG A 101 -18.98 -8.07 -12.16
CA ARG A 101 -19.75 -6.81 -12.24
C ARG A 101 -20.26 -6.37 -10.87
N THR A 102 -20.45 -5.06 -10.71
CA THR A 102 -21.00 -4.49 -9.47
C THR A 102 -22.34 -5.14 -9.13
N GLY A 103 -22.46 -5.62 -7.89
CA GLY A 103 -23.65 -6.34 -7.41
C GLY A 103 -23.53 -7.87 -7.45
N GLU A 104 -22.51 -8.44 -8.10
CA GLU A 104 -22.31 -9.91 -8.14
C GLU A 104 -21.80 -10.51 -6.81
N GLY A 105 -21.55 -9.67 -5.78
CA GLY A 105 -21.15 -10.13 -4.44
C GLY A 105 -19.67 -10.48 -4.30
N LYS A 106 -18.77 -9.59 -4.75
CA LYS A 106 -17.31 -9.70 -4.62
C LYS A 106 -16.87 -9.96 -3.16
N THR A 107 -17.42 -9.21 -2.21
CA THR A 107 -17.15 -9.35 -0.78
C THR A 107 -17.38 -10.78 -0.28
N LEU A 108 -18.54 -11.37 -0.59
CA LEU A 108 -18.84 -12.76 -0.24
C LEU A 108 -17.94 -13.75 -0.99
N THR A 109 -17.67 -13.49 -2.27
CA THR A 109 -16.80 -14.33 -3.10
C THR A 109 -15.39 -14.46 -2.51
N SER A 110 -14.85 -13.38 -1.95
CA SER A 110 -13.51 -13.38 -1.34
C SER A 110 -13.36 -14.41 -0.21
N THR A 111 -14.46 -14.77 0.47
CA THR A 111 -14.43 -15.75 1.58
C THR A 111 -13.97 -17.13 1.17
N LEU A 112 -14.25 -17.54 -0.07
CA LEU A 112 -13.86 -18.84 -0.60
C LEU A 112 -12.33 -18.97 -0.67
N ALA A 113 -11.69 -18.00 -1.32
CA ALA A 113 -10.23 -17.97 -1.44
C ALA A 113 -9.56 -17.60 -0.11
N GLY A 114 -10.16 -16.71 0.68
CA GLY A 114 -9.66 -16.33 2.00
C GLY A 114 -9.59 -17.52 2.96
N TYR A 115 -10.68 -18.30 3.07
CA TYR A 115 -10.74 -19.48 3.93
C TYR A 115 -9.71 -20.54 3.52
N LEU A 116 -9.73 -20.94 2.23
CA LEU A 116 -8.84 -21.99 1.73
C LEU A 116 -7.36 -21.63 1.97
N ASN A 117 -6.95 -20.41 1.65
CA ASN A 117 -5.55 -20.01 1.79
C ASN A 117 -5.13 -19.72 3.23
N ALA A 118 -6.08 -19.47 4.14
CA ALA A 118 -5.82 -19.31 5.57
C ALA A 118 -5.56 -20.65 6.28
N LEU A 119 -5.80 -21.79 5.63
CA LEU A 119 -5.52 -23.11 6.22
C LEU A 119 -4.02 -23.36 6.45
N GLY A 120 -3.13 -22.69 5.71
CA GLY A 120 -1.68 -22.84 5.81
C GLY A 120 -0.99 -22.07 6.96
N ASP A 121 -1.75 -21.35 7.79
CA ASP A 121 -1.28 -20.55 8.95
C ASP A 121 -0.33 -19.37 8.65
N ASP A 122 0.09 -19.19 7.39
CA ASP A 122 0.93 -18.06 6.94
C ASP A 122 0.19 -16.71 6.82
N GLY A 123 -1.13 -16.70 7.06
CA GLY A 123 -1.98 -15.51 7.02
C GLY A 123 -2.46 -15.09 5.62
N VAL A 124 -3.61 -14.44 5.57
CA VAL A 124 -4.19 -13.83 4.35
C VAL A 124 -4.54 -12.38 4.61
N HIS A 125 -4.14 -11.47 3.73
CA HIS A 125 -4.53 -10.07 3.78
C HIS A 125 -5.67 -9.79 2.79
N ILE A 126 -6.76 -9.21 3.27
CA ILE A 126 -7.86 -8.72 2.43
C ILE A 126 -7.82 -7.19 2.47
N ILE A 127 -7.52 -6.60 1.32
CA ILE A 127 -7.24 -5.18 1.18
C ILE A 127 -8.47 -4.51 0.55
N THR A 128 -8.93 -3.42 1.16
CA THR A 128 -10.03 -2.59 0.67
C THR A 128 -9.59 -1.13 0.52
N VAL A 129 -10.41 -0.30 -0.11
CA VAL A 129 -10.08 1.11 -0.42
C VAL A 129 -10.18 2.07 0.78
N ASN A 130 -10.88 1.70 1.86
CA ASN A 130 -10.98 2.56 3.05
C ASN A 130 -11.32 1.79 4.33
N ASP A 131 -11.03 2.43 5.47
CA ASP A 131 -11.22 1.85 6.81
C ASP A 131 -12.67 1.44 7.12
N TYR A 132 -13.66 2.15 6.56
CA TYR A 132 -15.07 1.80 6.76
C TYR A 132 -15.39 0.46 6.09
N LEU A 133 -14.95 0.25 4.86
CA LEU A 133 -15.14 -1.01 4.14
C LEU A 133 -14.35 -2.14 4.79
N ALA A 134 -13.09 -1.90 5.17
CA ALA A 134 -12.29 -2.88 5.89
C ALA A 134 -13.00 -3.36 7.16
N LYS A 135 -13.50 -2.41 7.97
CA LYS A 135 -14.25 -2.72 9.19
C LYS A 135 -15.53 -3.48 8.88
N ARG A 136 -16.39 -2.94 8.02
CA ARG A 136 -17.67 -3.56 7.63
C ARG A 136 -17.47 -5.00 7.17
N ASP A 137 -16.49 -5.23 6.29
CA ASP A 137 -16.27 -6.54 5.67
C ASP A 137 -15.63 -7.52 6.66
N SER A 138 -14.71 -7.06 7.52
CA SER A 138 -14.16 -7.89 8.59
C SER A 138 -15.21 -8.32 9.63
N GLU A 139 -16.17 -7.44 9.94
CA GLU A 139 -17.26 -7.75 10.88
C GLU A 139 -18.30 -8.68 10.23
N TRP A 140 -18.62 -8.43 8.96
CA TRP A 140 -19.62 -9.18 8.22
C TRP A 140 -19.11 -10.55 7.76
N MET A 141 -18.06 -10.60 6.93
CA MET A 141 -17.48 -11.85 6.42
C MET A 141 -16.71 -12.61 7.50
N GLY A 142 -16.16 -11.90 8.50
CA GLY A 142 -15.53 -12.56 9.65
C GLY A 142 -16.48 -13.46 10.44
N GLN A 143 -17.81 -13.31 10.31
CA GLN A 143 -18.76 -14.28 10.89
C GLN A 143 -18.60 -15.67 10.27
N VAL A 144 -18.34 -15.74 8.95
CA VAL A 144 -18.11 -17.00 8.23
C VAL A 144 -16.80 -17.64 8.71
N TYR A 145 -15.72 -16.87 8.74
CA TYR A 145 -14.40 -17.34 9.18
C TYR A 145 -14.40 -17.79 10.64
N ARG A 146 -14.95 -16.97 11.55
CA ARG A 146 -15.07 -17.31 12.98
C ARG A 146 -15.96 -18.51 13.21
N PHE A 147 -17.04 -18.64 12.44
CA PHE A 147 -17.87 -19.85 12.50
C PHE A 147 -17.03 -21.07 12.17
N LEU A 148 -16.18 -21.04 11.14
CA LEU A 148 -15.28 -22.13 10.74
C LEU A 148 -14.01 -22.27 11.62
N GLY A 149 -13.90 -21.53 12.72
CA GLY A 149 -12.80 -21.63 13.68
C GLY A 149 -11.54 -20.84 13.31
N LEU A 150 -11.63 -19.92 12.35
CA LEU A 150 -10.54 -18.99 12.00
C LEU A 150 -10.70 -17.65 12.71
N HIS A 151 -9.58 -16.98 12.99
CA HIS A 151 -9.54 -15.64 13.54
C HIS A 151 -9.51 -14.60 12.42
N THR A 152 -10.21 -13.49 12.63
CA THR A 152 -10.23 -12.35 11.71
C THR A 152 -9.70 -11.12 12.44
N GLY A 153 -8.59 -10.57 11.95
CA GLY A 153 -8.01 -9.31 12.38
C GLY A 153 -8.49 -8.15 11.51
N LEU A 154 -8.41 -6.95 12.07
CA LEU A 154 -8.69 -5.69 11.38
C LEU A 154 -7.59 -4.70 11.74
N ILE A 155 -6.99 -4.07 10.74
CA ILE A 155 -6.11 -2.91 10.92
C ILE A 155 -6.82 -1.67 10.38
N GLN A 156 -6.74 -0.58 11.14
CA GLN A 156 -7.33 0.72 10.82
C GLN A 156 -6.33 1.82 11.13
N SER A 157 -6.56 3.00 10.56
CA SER A 157 -5.80 4.18 10.88
C SER A 157 -5.88 4.50 12.38
N GLN A 158 -4.78 5.01 12.92
CA GLN A 158 -4.63 5.39 14.33
C GLN A 158 -4.69 4.23 15.36
N MET A 159 -4.68 2.96 14.93
CA MET A 159 -4.47 1.84 15.84
C MET A 159 -3.06 1.85 16.44
N ASP A 160 -2.97 1.57 17.74
CA ASP A 160 -1.68 1.43 18.42
C ASP A 160 -0.92 0.20 17.89
N PRO A 161 0.42 0.24 17.77
CA PRO A 161 1.22 -0.92 17.36
C PRO A 161 0.93 -2.20 18.17
N SER A 162 0.61 -2.07 19.46
CA SER A 162 0.25 -3.20 20.33
C SER A 162 -1.08 -3.87 19.95
N GLU A 163 -1.98 -3.16 19.28
CA GLU A 163 -3.25 -3.69 18.75
C GLU A 163 -3.09 -4.27 17.35
N ARG A 164 -2.11 -3.79 16.57
CA ARG A 164 -1.83 -4.27 15.21
C ARG A 164 -1.24 -5.66 15.20
N ARG A 165 -0.29 -5.95 16.10
CA ARG A 165 0.37 -7.27 16.17
C ARG A 165 -0.63 -8.43 16.35
N PRO A 166 -1.61 -8.40 17.29
CA PRO A 166 -2.62 -9.45 17.37
C PRO A 166 -3.57 -9.46 16.15
N ALA A 167 -3.83 -8.32 15.51
CA ALA A 167 -4.61 -8.28 14.27
C ALA A 167 -3.88 -9.02 13.13
N TYR A 168 -2.59 -8.77 12.90
CA TYR A 168 -1.78 -9.49 11.92
C TYR A 168 -1.60 -10.97 12.27
N ALA A 169 -1.60 -11.33 13.55
CA ALA A 169 -1.51 -12.72 14.00
C ALA A 169 -2.76 -13.56 13.67
N ALA A 170 -3.88 -12.93 13.28
CA ALA A 170 -5.09 -13.64 12.87
C ALA A 170 -4.89 -14.38 11.53
N ASP A 171 -5.66 -15.45 11.32
CA ASP A 171 -5.62 -16.26 10.09
C ASP A 171 -5.94 -15.41 8.84
N ILE A 172 -6.87 -14.45 8.96
CA ILE A 172 -7.19 -13.44 7.94
C ILE A 172 -7.13 -12.05 8.56
N THR A 173 -6.46 -11.09 7.91
CA THR A 173 -6.40 -9.68 8.32
C THR A 173 -7.03 -8.78 7.26
N TYR A 174 -8.01 -7.97 7.65
CA TYR A 174 -8.59 -6.92 6.81
C TYR A 174 -7.90 -5.58 7.06
N GLY A 175 -7.76 -4.77 6.02
CA GLY A 175 -7.19 -3.43 6.13
C GLY A 175 -7.24 -2.66 4.82
N THR A 176 -6.59 -1.51 4.80
CA THR A 176 -6.38 -0.71 3.59
C THR A 176 -4.95 -0.85 3.08
N ASN A 177 -4.75 -0.61 1.79
CA ASN A 177 -3.43 -0.57 1.16
C ASN A 177 -2.48 0.40 1.90
N ASN A 178 -3.00 1.53 2.36
CA ASN A 178 -2.24 2.49 3.15
C ASN A 178 -1.79 1.91 4.48
N GLU A 179 -2.69 1.32 5.27
CA GLU A 179 -2.33 0.76 6.59
C GLU A 179 -1.30 -0.37 6.46
N PHE A 180 -1.53 -1.29 5.52
CA PHE A 180 -0.59 -2.36 5.20
C PHE A 180 0.78 -1.84 4.76
N GLY A 181 0.82 -0.90 3.81
CA GLY A 181 2.09 -0.37 3.31
C GLY A 181 2.83 0.50 4.34
N PHE A 182 2.12 1.26 5.17
CA PHE A 182 2.74 2.04 6.24
C PHE A 182 3.24 1.17 7.40
N ASP A 183 2.55 0.09 7.75
CA ASP A 183 3.07 -0.87 8.73
C ASP A 183 4.37 -1.51 8.23
N TYR A 184 4.44 -1.87 6.94
CA TYR A 184 5.68 -2.34 6.34
C TYR A 184 6.82 -1.31 6.45
N LEU A 185 6.54 -0.03 6.13
CA LEU A 185 7.55 1.02 6.27
C LEU A 185 7.99 1.20 7.72
N ARG A 186 7.05 1.20 8.68
CA ARG A 186 7.34 1.30 10.12
C ARG A 186 8.16 0.11 10.62
N ASP A 187 7.82 -1.10 10.19
CA ASP A 187 8.55 -2.32 10.55
C ASP A 187 10.01 -2.31 10.06
N ASN A 188 10.30 -1.61 8.96
CA ASN A 188 11.68 -1.42 8.49
C ASN A 188 12.42 -0.26 9.19
N MET A 189 11.78 0.43 10.13
CA MET A 189 12.36 1.53 10.91
C MET A 189 12.50 1.20 12.41
N VAL A 190 11.92 0.10 12.90
CA VAL A 190 12.06 -0.29 14.31
C VAL A 190 13.47 -0.82 14.61
N THR A 191 13.95 -0.59 15.83
CA THR A 191 15.28 -1.03 16.28
C THR A 191 15.28 -2.40 16.94
N GLU A 192 14.10 -2.94 17.29
CA GLU A 192 13.92 -4.17 18.05
C GLU A 192 12.91 -5.08 17.32
N LEU A 193 13.20 -6.38 17.24
CA LEU A 193 12.38 -7.36 16.49
C LEU A 193 10.98 -7.57 17.08
N ASP A 194 10.81 -7.37 18.39
CA ASP A 194 9.53 -7.53 19.08
C ASP A 194 8.55 -6.36 18.81
N ARG A 195 9.03 -5.28 18.18
CA ARG A 195 8.20 -4.15 17.73
C ARG A 195 7.64 -4.32 16.32
N LEU A 196 8.06 -5.36 15.60
CA LEU A 196 7.48 -5.71 14.30
C LEU A 196 6.00 -6.10 14.48
N VAL A 197 5.14 -5.52 13.65
CA VAL A 197 3.70 -5.81 13.68
C VAL A 197 3.30 -6.81 12.59
N GLN A 198 3.92 -6.76 11.40
CA GLN A 198 3.63 -7.70 10.32
C GLN A 198 4.34 -9.04 10.52
N ARG A 199 3.83 -10.08 9.86
CA ARG A 199 4.39 -11.44 9.89
C ARG A 199 4.68 -12.02 8.50
N GLY A 200 5.04 -11.15 7.55
CA GLY A 200 5.34 -11.51 6.16
C GLY A 200 4.21 -11.20 5.19
N HIS A 201 4.41 -11.61 3.93
CA HIS A 201 3.53 -11.29 2.81
C HIS A 201 3.17 -12.58 2.06
N ASN A 202 2.22 -13.34 2.59
CA ASN A 202 1.87 -14.65 2.03
C ASN A 202 0.86 -14.54 0.88
N PHE A 203 -0.39 -14.18 1.19
CA PHE A 203 -1.44 -14.03 0.18
C PHE A 203 -2.23 -12.75 0.39
N ALA A 204 -2.40 -11.97 -0.68
CA ALA A 204 -3.23 -10.77 -0.71
C ALA A 204 -4.40 -10.93 -1.70
N ILE A 205 -5.60 -10.56 -1.24
CA ILE A 205 -6.79 -10.36 -2.07
C ILE A 205 -7.11 -8.86 -2.04
N VAL A 206 -6.96 -8.18 -3.18
CA VAL A 206 -7.23 -6.74 -3.32
C VAL A 206 -8.63 -6.51 -3.87
N ASP A 207 -9.53 -5.95 -3.07
CA ASP A 207 -10.83 -5.44 -3.53
C ASP A 207 -10.66 -4.11 -4.26
N GLU A 208 -11.49 -3.88 -5.28
CA GLU A 208 -11.36 -2.77 -6.24
C GLU A 208 -9.91 -2.59 -6.71
N VAL A 209 -9.36 -3.69 -7.25
CA VAL A 209 -7.93 -3.80 -7.61
C VAL A 209 -7.46 -2.75 -8.63
N ASP A 210 -8.33 -2.28 -9.51
CA ASP A 210 -8.09 -1.16 -10.42
C ASP A 210 -7.90 0.16 -9.66
N SER A 211 -8.76 0.44 -8.69
CA SER A 211 -8.62 1.63 -7.84
C SER A 211 -7.30 1.62 -7.07
N ILE A 212 -6.90 0.47 -6.50
CA ILE A 212 -5.72 0.40 -5.63
C ILE A 212 -4.41 0.26 -6.42
N LEU A 213 -4.35 -0.67 -7.38
CA LEU A 213 -3.11 -1.03 -8.07
C LEU A 213 -2.82 -0.19 -9.31
N VAL A 214 -3.79 0.60 -9.79
CA VAL A 214 -3.64 1.52 -10.92
C VAL A 214 -3.81 2.96 -10.45
N ASP A 215 -5.00 3.34 -9.94
CA ASP A 215 -5.30 4.74 -9.63
C ASP A 215 -4.49 5.28 -8.44
N GLU A 216 -4.48 4.57 -7.31
CA GLU A 216 -3.74 4.98 -6.10
C GLU A 216 -2.24 4.73 -6.23
N ALA A 217 -1.83 3.77 -7.05
CA ALA A 217 -0.43 3.41 -7.25
C ALA A 217 0.41 4.50 -7.95
N ARG A 218 -0.22 5.61 -8.37
CA ARG A 218 0.47 6.80 -8.91
C ARG A 218 1.31 7.54 -7.87
N THR A 219 0.96 7.45 -6.58
CA THR A 219 1.66 8.16 -5.51
C THR A 219 2.34 7.14 -4.59
N PRO A 220 3.65 7.30 -4.28
CA PRO A 220 4.31 6.44 -3.31
C PRO A 220 3.81 6.70 -1.89
N LEU A 221 3.95 5.68 -1.03
CA LEU A 221 3.83 5.84 0.41
C LEU A 221 5.13 6.43 0.94
N ILE A 222 5.01 7.43 1.81
CA ILE A 222 6.14 8.22 2.34
C ILE A 222 5.92 8.44 3.83
N ILE A 223 6.87 8.01 4.66
CA ILE A 223 6.96 8.45 6.05
C ILE A 223 7.92 9.63 6.10
N SER A 224 7.42 10.78 6.56
CA SER A 224 8.23 11.99 6.75
C SER A 224 8.36 12.33 8.22
N GLY A 225 9.53 12.80 8.63
CA GLY A 225 9.81 13.25 10.00
C GLY A 225 10.14 14.73 10.05
N ALA A 226 9.82 15.37 11.18
CA ALA A 226 10.23 16.74 11.46
C ALA A 226 11.73 16.78 11.78
N ALA A 227 12.49 17.66 11.11
CA ALA A 227 13.90 17.93 11.42
C ALA A 227 14.05 18.91 12.61
N SER A 228 13.20 18.81 13.65
CA SER A 228 12.92 19.91 14.58
C SER A 228 14.11 20.34 15.46
N GLU A 229 15.07 19.47 15.75
CA GLU A 229 16.25 19.83 16.55
C GLU A 229 17.43 20.36 15.72
N ALA A 230 17.43 20.11 14.41
CA ALA A 230 18.54 20.45 13.51
C ALA A 230 18.71 21.97 13.32
N THR A 231 17.62 22.74 13.37
CA THR A 231 17.63 24.20 13.13
C THR A 231 18.56 24.95 14.09
N LYS A 232 18.61 24.54 15.37
CA LYS A 232 19.51 25.14 16.37
C LYS A 232 20.97 24.91 16.00
N TRP A 233 21.30 23.70 15.54
CA TRP A 233 22.66 23.33 15.18
C TRP A 233 23.15 24.09 13.95
N TYR A 234 22.32 24.27 12.91
CA TYR A 234 22.70 25.11 11.77
C TYR A 234 23.07 26.53 12.18
N VAL A 235 22.28 27.18 13.04
CA VAL A 235 22.57 28.53 13.55
C VAL A 235 23.85 28.55 14.38
N GLN A 236 24.05 27.53 15.23
CA GLN A 236 25.22 27.43 16.09
C GLN A 236 26.50 27.21 15.29
N PHE A 237 26.52 26.26 14.36
CA PHE A 237 27.68 25.97 13.52
C PHE A 237 27.97 27.07 12.50
N ALA A 238 26.97 27.81 12.01
CA ALA A 238 27.19 29.01 11.21
C ALA A 238 27.90 30.14 11.99
N ARG A 239 27.78 30.18 13.33
CA ARG A 239 28.52 31.11 14.20
C ARG A 239 29.91 30.61 14.57
N ILE A 240 30.12 29.29 14.55
CA ILE A 240 31.40 28.64 14.88
C ILE A 240 32.32 28.61 13.67
N SER A 241 31.80 28.28 12.48
CA SER A 241 32.60 28.12 11.26
C SER A 241 33.50 29.31 10.91
N PRO A 242 33.15 30.60 11.19
CA PRO A 242 34.06 31.72 10.97
C PRO A 242 35.26 31.77 11.93
N ARG A 243 35.20 31.08 13.07
CA ARG A 243 36.28 31.02 14.08
C ARG A 243 37.31 29.92 13.78
N LEU A 244 37.06 29.11 12.77
CA LEU A 244 37.97 28.09 12.26
C LEU A 244 38.74 28.65 11.06
N SER A 245 40.05 28.39 11.04
CA SER A 245 40.97 28.79 9.96
C SER A 245 41.18 27.64 8.97
N ARG A 246 41.13 27.95 7.68
CA ARG A 246 41.54 27.06 6.60
C ARG A 246 43.03 26.71 6.75
N ASP A 247 43.40 25.47 6.42
CA ASP A 247 44.75 24.89 6.47
C ASP A 247 45.35 24.71 7.89
N GLU A 248 44.56 24.98 8.93
CA GLU A 248 44.89 24.71 10.34
C GLU A 248 43.80 23.80 10.94
N HIS A 249 42.54 24.24 10.88
CA HIS A 249 41.40 23.54 11.48
C HIS A 249 40.65 22.65 10.48
N TYR A 250 40.80 22.90 9.17
CA TYR A 250 40.20 22.10 8.10
C TYR A 250 40.90 22.37 6.76
N GLU A 251 40.84 21.38 5.88
CA GLU A 251 41.30 21.47 4.50
C GLU A 251 40.11 21.50 3.52
N VAL A 252 40.27 22.21 2.41
CA VAL A 252 39.24 22.35 1.36
C VAL A 252 39.76 21.75 0.06
N ASP A 253 39.10 20.70 -0.43
CA ASP A 253 39.32 20.19 -1.79
C ASP A 253 38.29 20.83 -2.73
N GLU A 254 38.70 21.89 -3.43
CA GLU A 254 37.84 22.62 -4.36
C GLU A 254 37.44 21.79 -5.59
N LYS A 255 38.27 20.81 -5.98
CA LYS A 255 37.97 19.94 -7.13
C LYS A 255 36.90 18.91 -6.78
N LYS A 256 36.99 18.33 -5.59
CA LYS A 256 36.01 17.34 -5.09
C LYS A 256 34.84 17.99 -4.37
N ARG A 257 34.91 19.30 -4.08
CA ARG A 257 33.95 20.05 -3.27
C ARG A 257 33.72 19.41 -1.90
N THR A 258 34.80 18.98 -1.26
CA THR A 258 34.77 18.34 0.06
C THR A 258 35.58 19.13 1.08
N ILE A 259 35.18 19.04 2.36
CA ILE A 259 35.91 19.59 3.50
C ILE A 259 36.44 18.42 4.32
N ALA A 260 37.70 18.45 4.72
CA ALA A 260 38.27 17.51 5.70
C ALA A 260 38.60 18.29 6.98
N ILE A 261 38.05 17.90 8.12
CA ILE A 261 38.26 18.58 9.40
C ILE A 261 39.52 17.97 10.05
N SER A 262 40.43 18.81 10.55
CA SER A 262 41.65 18.35 11.23
C SER A 262 41.39 18.02 12.71
N GLU A 263 42.30 17.30 13.37
CA GLU A 263 42.21 17.03 14.82
C GLU A 263 42.18 18.33 15.65
N GLU A 264 42.95 19.34 15.22
CA GLU A 264 42.94 20.68 15.84
C GLU A 264 41.59 21.38 15.66
N GLY A 265 40.96 21.21 14.49
CA GLY A 265 39.61 21.70 14.21
C GLY A 265 38.55 21.06 15.10
N VAL A 266 38.61 19.74 15.28
CA VAL A 266 37.71 19.00 16.18
C VAL A 266 37.87 19.51 17.61
N SER A 267 39.10 19.54 18.12
CA SER A 267 39.42 19.95 19.49
C SER A 267 38.91 21.37 19.80
N LYS A 268 39.06 22.30 18.85
CA LYS A 268 38.58 23.68 19.03
C LYS A 268 37.06 23.78 19.04
N VAL A 269 36.38 22.96 18.25
CA VAL A 269 34.91 22.92 18.24
C VAL A 269 34.40 22.30 19.54
N GLU A 270 35.03 21.24 20.04
CA GLU A 270 34.74 20.62 21.33
C GLU A 270 34.87 21.63 22.49
N GLU A 271 35.93 22.44 22.50
CA GLU A 271 36.12 23.52 23.48
C GLU A 271 35.01 24.58 23.41
N ILE A 272 34.64 25.02 22.19
CA ILE A 272 33.59 26.03 21.99
C ILE A 272 32.22 25.51 22.42
N LEU A 273 31.96 24.21 22.23
CA LEU A 273 30.68 23.57 22.52
C LEU A 273 30.60 23.02 23.95
N GLY A 274 31.75 22.86 24.63
CA GLY A 274 31.84 22.27 25.97
C GLY A 274 31.52 20.77 25.98
N VAL A 275 31.87 20.04 24.93
CA VAL A 275 31.66 18.60 24.80
C VAL A 275 32.99 17.85 24.83
N GLU A 276 33.01 16.64 25.41
CA GLU A 276 34.25 15.85 25.54
C GLU A 276 34.67 15.14 24.25
N ASN A 277 33.70 14.77 23.40
CA ASN A 277 33.98 14.09 22.12
C ASN A 277 32.88 14.39 21.10
N LEU A 278 33.25 14.99 19.97
CA LEU A 278 32.33 15.30 18.88
C LEU A 278 31.80 14.05 18.15
N TYR A 279 32.50 12.92 18.25
CA TYR A 279 32.20 11.65 17.58
C TYR A 279 31.48 10.63 18.48
N ASP A 280 31.08 11.00 19.69
CA ASP A 280 30.26 10.12 20.53
C ASP A 280 28.91 9.85 19.85
N HIS A 281 28.29 8.70 20.13
CA HIS A 281 27.05 8.26 19.46
C HIS A 281 25.87 9.23 19.65
N VAL A 282 25.94 10.08 20.67
CA VAL A 282 24.96 11.15 20.96
C VAL A 282 25.17 12.40 20.08
N ASN A 283 26.38 12.58 19.51
CA ASN A 283 26.83 13.79 18.82
C ASN A 283 27.03 13.62 17.31
N ILE A 284 26.67 12.46 16.73
CA ILE A 284 26.90 12.14 15.30
C ILE A 284 26.35 13.23 14.36
N ASP A 285 25.18 13.81 14.68
CA ASP A 285 24.58 14.87 13.89
C ASP A 285 25.40 16.18 13.90
N MET A 286 26.19 16.42 14.95
CA MET A 286 27.00 17.63 15.10
C MET A 286 28.17 17.68 14.12
N VAL A 287 28.80 16.54 13.82
CA VAL A 287 29.87 16.44 12.82
C VAL A 287 29.34 16.82 11.44
N HIS A 288 28.17 16.30 11.08
CA HIS A 288 27.51 16.62 9.82
C HIS A 288 27.17 18.12 9.73
N HIS A 289 26.63 18.72 10.79
CA HIS A 289 26.34 20.16 10.82
C HIS A 289 27.60 21.04 10.70
N LEU A 290 28.72 20.64 11.32
CA LEU A 290 30.00 21.32 11.17
C LEU A 290 30.51 21.26 9.73
N GLU A 291 30.49 20.07 9.12
CA GLU A 291 30.90 19.88 7.73
C GLU A 291 30.03 20.72 6.78
N VAL A 292 28.72 20.73 6.97
CA VAL A 292 27.77 21.55 6.18
C VAL A 292 28.07 23.03 6.35
N ALA A 293 28.32 23.52 7.57
CA ALA A 293 28.63 24.93 7.82
C ALA A 293 29.96 25.36 7.18
N LEU A 294 30.97 24.49 7.17
CA LEU A 294 32.25 24.72 6.50
C LEU A 294 32.12 24.68 4.98
N LYS A 295 31.36 23.71 4.42
CA LYS A 295 31.03 23.67 2.99
C LYS A 295 30.32 24.95 2.57
N ALA A 296 29.30 25.37 3.32
CA ALA A 296 28.57 26.62 3.06
C ALA A 296 29.50 27.84 3.14
N LYS A 297 30.47 27.87 4.07
CA LYS A 297 31.45 28.97 4.20
C LYS A 297 32.37 29.06 2.98
N GLU A 298 33.00 27.95 2.60
CA GLU A 298 34.13 27.93 1.65
C GLU A 298 33.72 27.69 0.19
N LEU A 299 32.78 26.77 -0.05
CA LEU A 299 32.47 26.25 -1.39
C LEU A 299 31.24 26.91 -2.03
N TYR A 300 30.46 27.67 -1.27
CA TYR A 300 29.25 28.33 -1.75
C TYR A 300 29.31 29.82 -1.41
N LYS A 301 29.52 30.63 -2.44
CA LYS A 301 29.67 32.08 -2.36
C LYS A 301 28.41 32.77 -2.85
N ARG A 302 28.05 33.82 -2.13
CA ARG A 302 26.98 34.71 -2.52
C ARG A 302 27.33 35.41 -3.83
N ASP A 303 26.33 35.58 -4.68
CA ASP A 303 26.41 36.15 -6.03
C ASP A 303 27.23 35.32 -7.04
N VAL A 304 27.57 34.08 -6.69
CA VAL A 304 28.18 33.09 -7.59
C VAL A 304 27.31 31.83 -7.65
N GLU A 305 27.25 31.04 -6.58
CA GLU A 305 26.43 29.81 -6.53
C GLU A 305 24.98 30.08 -6.07
N TYR A 306 24.74 31.19 -5.36
CA TYR A 306 23.40 31.56 -4.91
C TYR A 306 23.26 33.07 -4.74
N VAL A 307 22.01 33.55 -4.69
CA VAL A 307 21.66 34.92 -4.32
C VAL A 307 20.68 34.93 -3.16
N VAL A 308 20.70 35.99 -2.35
CA VAL A 308 19.69 36.22 -1.30
C VAL A 308 18.69 37.26 -1.79
N GLN A 309 17.43 36.87 -1.98
CA GLN A 309 16.35 37.75 -2.42
C GLN A 309 15.12 37.57 -1.55
N HIS A 310 14.54 38.68 -1.09
CA HIS A 310 13.33 38.68 -0.24
C HIS A 310 13.48 37.82 1.04
N GLY A 311 14.70 37.72 1.58
CA GLY A 311 14.98 36.89 2.76
C GLY A 311 15.06 35.40 2.47
N GLU A 312 15.20 34.99 1.20
CA GLU A 312 15.34 33.60 0.78
C GLU A 312 16.63 33.38 -0.02
N VAL A 313 17.28 32.23 0.21
CA VAL A 313 18.40 31.76 -0.60
C VAL A 313 17.84 31.16 -1.89
N LYS A 314 18.34 31.62 -3.05
CA LYS A 314 17.96 31.10 -4.36
C LYS A 314 19.19 30.62 -5.12
N ILE A 315 19.11 29.41 -5.65
CA ILE A 315 20.20 28.80 -6.42
C ILE A 315 20.36 29.50 -7.77
N VAL A 316 21.60 29.76 -8.15
CA VAL A 316 21.97 30.29 -9.46
C VAL A 316 22.54 29.14 -10.29
N ASP A 317 22.06 29.02 -11.53
CA ASP A 317 22.61 28.07 -12.50
C ASP A 317 23.99 28.56 -12.96
N GLU A 318 25.04 27.75 -12.74
CA GLU A 318 26.44 28.11 -13.02
C GLU A 318 26.71 28.41 -14.51
N PHE A 319 25.93 27.84 -15.43
CA PHE A 319 26.13 28.02 -16.88
C PHE A 319 25.37 29.22 -17.43
N THR A 320 24.17 29.47 -16.90
CA THR A 320 23.26 30.47 -17.47
C THR A 320 23.10 31.72 -16.61
N GLY A 321 23.57 31.71 -15.37
CA GLY A 321 23.38 32.78 -14.38
C GLY A 321 21.91 32.99 -13.98
N ARG A 322 21.01 32.07 -14.36
CA ARG A 322 19.57 32.18 -14.07
C ARG A 322 19.28 31.67 -12.67
N ILE A 323 18.31 32.31 -12.03
CA ILE A 323 17.75 31.84 -10.77
C ILE A 323 16.91 30.60 -11.04
N LEU A 324 17.13 29.53 -10.27
CA LEU A 324 16.35 28.29 -10.33
C LEU A 324 15.30 28.27 -9.21
N PRO A 325 14.07 28.76 -9.47
CA PRO A 325 13.02 28.82 -8.44
C PRO A 325 12.61 27.42 -7.99
N GLY A 326 12.34 27.27 -6.69
CA GLY A 326 11.88 26.02 -6.09
C GLY A 326 12.96 24.96 -5.86
N ARG A 327 14.21 25.18 -6.30
CA ARG A 327 15.32 24.25 -6.02
C ARG A 327 16.01 24.59 -4.71
N ARG A 328 16.36 23.56 -3.96
CA ARG A 328 17.15 23.64 -2.72
C ARG A 328 18.33 22.67 -2.80
N TYR A 329 19.38 22.95 -2.05
CA TYR A 329 20.56 22.10 -1.96
C TYR A 329 20.26 20.93 -1.01
N SER A 330 20.75 19.73 -1.32
CA SER A 330 20.52 18.51 -0.55
C SER A 330 21.37 18.44 0.73
N GLU A 331 21.12 17.43 1.57
CA GLU A 331 21.94 17.10 2.76
C GLU A 331 22.12 18.27 3.73
N GLY A 332 21.07 19.05 3.95
CA GLY A 332 21.10 20.16 4.91
C GLY A 332 21.91 21.38 4.46
N LEU A 333 22.55 21.35 3.29
CA LEU A 333 23.40 22.43 2.81
C LEU A 333 22.62 23.72 2.60
N HIS A 334 21.37 23.63 2.16
CA HIS A 334 20.54 24.82 1.95
C HIS A 334 20.27 25.54 3.27
N GLN A 335 19.95 24.78 4.32
CA GLN A 335 19.79 25.28 5.69
C GLN A 335 21.10 25.86 6.23
N GLY A 336 22.25 25.25 5.90
CA GLY A 336 23.57 25.77 6.23
C GLY A 336 23.87 27.13 5.59
N ILE A 337 23.52 27.31 4.31
CA ILE A 337 23.65 28.61 3.61
C ILE A 337 22.65 29.63 4.18
N GLU A 338 21.42 29.22 4.46
CA GLU A 338 20.42 30.08 5.12
C GLU A 338 20.93 30.60 6.47
N ALA A 339 21.53 29.72 7.27
CA ALA A 339 22.14 30.06 8.56
C ALA A 339 23.36 30.99 8.40
N LYS A 340 24.23 30.73 7.42
CA LYS A 340 25.39 31.57 7.07
C LYS A 340 24.98 33.00 6.73
N GLU A 341 23.92 33.16 5.93
CA GLU A 341 23.42 34.46 5.49
C GLU A 341 22.48 35.13 6.51
N GLY A 342 22.20 34.46 7.64
CA GLY A 342 21.31 34.97 8.68
C GLY A 342 19.86 35.10 8.24
N VAL A 343 19.42 34.32 7.24
CA VAL A 343 18.03 34.30 6.80
C VAL A 343 17.23 33.24 7.56
N ARG A 344 15.90 33.30 7.44
CA ARG A 344 15.02 32.34 8.12
C ARG A 344 15.24 30.95 7.53
N ILE A 345 15.75 30.03 8.34
CA ILE A 345 15.87 28.63 7.98
C ILE A 345 14.47 28.05 7.87
N LYS A 346 14.14 27.48 6.71
CA LYS A 346 12.88 26.76 6.53
C LYS A 346 13.08 25.33 6.98
N GLU A 347 12.26 24.90 7.94
CA GLU A 347 12.17 23.50 8.34
C GLU A 347 11.74 22.67 7.12
N GLU A 348 12.49 21.61 6.84
CA GLU A 348 12.12 20.62 5.83
C GLU A 348 11.74 19.34 6.54
N ASN A 349 10.62 18.77 6.12
CA ASN A 349 10.31 17.40 6.45
C ASN A 349 11.22 16.50 5.62
N GLN A 350 12.00 15.67 6.29
CA GLN A 350 12.83 14.67 5.62
C GLN A 350 12.01 13.41 5.37
N THR A 351 12.13 12.83 4.18
CA THR A 351 11.62 11.47 3.90
C THR A 351 12.48 10.45 4.64
N LEU A 352 11.88 9.72 5.58
CA LEU A 352 12.54 8.67 6.36
C LEU A 352 12.44 7.31 5.67
N ALA A 353 11.30 7.00 5.08
CA ALA A 353 11.07 5.74 4.37
C ALA A 353 10.06 5.94 3.23
N THR A 354 10.20 5.18 2.14
CA THR A 354 9.24 5.21 1.04
C THR A 354 9.14 3.86 0.33
N ILE A 355 7.95 3.55 -0.18
CA ILE A 355 7.69 2.42 -1.07
C ILE A 355 6.56 2.79 -2.02
N THR A 356 6.62 2.33 -3.26
CA THR A 356 5.48 2.44 -4.19
C THR A 356 4.51 1.27 -3.94
N LEU A 357 3.21 1.47 -4.16
CA LEU A 357 2.24 0.37 -4.02
C LEU A 357 2.60 -0.81 -4.95
N GLN A 358 3.13 -0.54 -6.15
CA GLN A 358 3.60 -1.58 -7.06
C GLN A 358 4.65 -2.48 -6.39
N ASN A 359 5.66 -1.88 -5.76
CA ASN A 359 6.74 -2.64 -5.13
C ASN A 359 6.25 -3.36 -3.86
N TYR A 360 5.37 -2.73 -3.08
CA TYR A 360 4.79 -3.33 -1.88
C TYR A 360 4.00 -4.61 -2.22
N PHE A 361 3.06 -4.54 -3.16
CA PHE A 361 2.24 -5.71 -3.50
C PHE A 361 3.01 -6.83 -4.21
N ARG A 362 4.13 -6.50 -4.87
CA ARG A 362 5.03 -7.51 -5.46
C ARG A 362 5.79 -8.34 -4.42
N MET A 363 5.75 -7.97 -3.14
CA MET A 363 6.36 -8.74 -2.05
C MET A 363 5.54 -9.98 -1.67
N TYR A 364 4.26 -10.04 -2.04
CA TYR A 364 3.41 -11.18 -1.70
C TYR A 364 3.76 -12.42 -2.51
N ASN A 365 3.82 -13.59 -1.85
CA ASN A 365 4.02 -14.89 -2.53
C ASN A 365 2.91 -15.15 -3.54
N LYS A 366 1.68 -14.74 -3.20
CA LYS A 366 0.53 -14.77 -4.10
C LYS A 366 -0.27 -13.47 -3.98
N LEU A 367 -0.66 -12.92 -5.12
CA LEU A 367 -1.49 -11.73 -5.21
C LEU A 367 -2.71 -12.07 -6.07
N SER A 368 -3.87 -11.56 -5.70
CA SER A 368 -5.11 -11.66 -6.45
C SER A 368 -5.94 -10.41 -6.26
N GLY A 369 -6.97 -10.22 -7.08
CA GLY A 369 -7.84 -9.07 -6.91
C GLY A 369 -9.24 -9.29 -7.48
N MET A 370 -10.14 -8.39 -7.15
CA MET A 370 -11.51 -8.39 -7.67
C MET A 370 -11.94 -6.97 -7.98
N THR A 371 -12.70 -6.80 -9.07
CA THR A 371 -13.27 -5.51 -9.49
C THR A 371 -14.35 -5.75 -10.54
N GLY A 372 -15.14 -4.73 -10.88
CA GLY A 372 -16.06 -4.77 -12.01
C GLY A 372 -15.45 -4.36 -13.36
N THR A 373 -14.21 -3.85 -13.36
CA THR A 373 -13.62 -3.08 -14.47
C THR A 373 -12.11 -3.31 -14.65
N ALA A 374 -11.66 -4.57 -14.76
CA ALA A 374 -10.23 -4.89 -14.90
C ALA A 374 -9.75 -5.08 -16.35
N LYS A 375 -10.65 -5.44 -17.27
CA LYS A 375 -10.30 -5.90 -18.61
C LYS A 375 -9.58 -4.83 -19.43
N THR A 376 -9.97 -3.58 -19.23
CA THR A 376 -9.34 -2.41 -19.87
C THR A 376 -7.87 -2.26 -19.46
N GLU A 377 -7.55 -2.56 -18.20
CA GLU A 377 -6.21 -2.45 -17.61
C GLU A 377 -5.45 -3.79 -17.55
N ALA A 378 -5.94 -4.83 -18.23
CA ALA A 378 -5.38 -6.19 -18.15
C ALA A 378 -3.89 -6.27 -18.54
N SER A 379 -3.47 -5.44 -19.50
CA SER A 379 -2.07 -5.37 -19.93
C SER A 379 -1.16 -4.80 -18.83
N GLU A 380 -1.62 -3.80 -18.09
CA GLU A 380 -0.89 -3.19 -16.98
C GLU A 380 -0.76 -4.17 -15.81
N PHE A 381 -1.86 -4.82 -15.41
CA PHE A 381 -1.86 -5.85 -14.37
C PHE A 381 -0.88 -6.99 -14.68
N SER A 382 -0.90 -7.50 -15.91
CA SER A 382 0.00 -8.57 -16.34
C SER A 382 1.46 -8.10 -16.40
N HIS A 383 1.71 -6.87 -16.85
CA HIS A 383 3.07 -6.35 -16.98
C HIS A 383 3.73 -6.11 -15.62
N ILE A 384 3.04 -5.38 -14.72
CA ILE A 384 3.59 -4.92 -13.44
C ILE A 384 3.50 -6.01 -12.37
N TYR A 385 2.33 -6.64 -12.22
CA TYR A 385 2.02 -7.52 -11.09
C TYR A 385 2.00 -9.01 -11.44
N LYS A 386 2.14 -9.35 -12.73
CA LYS A 386 1.97 -10.74 -13.23
C LYS A 386 0.57 -11.30 -12.92
N LEU A 387 -0.42 -10.43 -12.86
CA LEU A 387 -1.81 -10.79 -12.63
C LEU A 387 -2.54 -10.95 -13.97
N ASP A 388 -3.19 -12.08 -14.14
CA ASP A 388 -4.09 -12.33 -15.24
C ASP A 388 -5.52 -11.91 -14.88
N VAL A 389 -6.26 -11.33 -15.83
CA VAL A 389 -7.68 -10.97 -15.65
C VAL A 389 -8.58 -12.10 -16.19
N SER A 390 -9.55 -12.52 -15.40
CA SER A 390 -10.61 -13.44 -15.81
C SER A 390 -11.98 -12.78 -15.67
N GLU A 391 -12.71 -12.69 -16.78
CA GLU A 391 -14.09 -12.22 -16.78
C GLU A 391 -15.01 -13.34 -16.29
N VAL A 392 -15.68 -13.10 -15.17
CA VAL A 392 -16.65 -14.02 -14.59
C VAL A 392 -18.03 -13.66 -15.14
N PRO A 393 -18.81 -14.64 -15.65
CA PRO A 393 -20.17 -14.39 -16.10
C PRO A 393 -21.05 -13.77 -15.00
N THR A 394 -22.06 -13.00 -15.37
CA THR A 394 -23.05 -12.48 -14.42
C THR A 394 -24.03 -13.57 -14.00
N ASN A 395 -24.50 -13.55 -12.75
CA ASN A 395 -25.49 -14.51 -12.25
C ASN A 395 -26.81 -14.44 -13.02
N LEU A 396 -27.22 -13.23 -13.41
CA LEU A 396 -28.39 -12.98 -14.25
C LEU A 396 -27.98 -12.23 -15.52
N PRO A 397 -28.74 -12.35 -16.62
CA PRO A 397 -28.50 -11.55 -17.82
C PRO A 397 -28.56 -10.04 -17.51
N MET A 398 -27.53 -9.30 -17.93
CA MET A 398 -27.47 -7.85 -17.76
C MET A 398 -28.42 -7.16 -18.75
N ILE A 399 -29.42 -6.44 -18.23
CA ILE A 399 -30.47 -5.76 -19.02
C ILE A 399 -30.44 -4.23 -18.89
N ARG A 400 -29.42 -3.67 -18.22
CA ARG A 400 -29.26 -2.21 -18.09
C ARG A 400 -29.03 -1.62 -19.48
N ALA A 401 -29.82 -0.61 -19.84
CA ALA A 401 -29.62 0.15 -21.06
C ALA A 401 -28.56 1.24 -20.81
N ASP A 402 -27.37 1.04 -21.37
CA ASP A 402 -26.30 2.02 -21.37
C ASP A 402 -26.44 2.91 -22.61
N GLU A 403 -26.94 4.13 -22.41
CA GLU A 403 -27.12 5.14 -23.46
C GLU A 403 -25.79 5.77 -23.88
N GLN A 404 -25.74 6.34 -25.08
CA GLN A 404 -24.52 7.02 -25.59
C GLN A 404 -24.28 8.36 -24.89
N ASP A 405 -23.01 8.77 -24.84
CA ASP A 405 -22.60 10.06 -24.29
C ASP A 405 -23.25 11.24 -25.03
N LEU A 406 -23.80 12.18 -24.26
CA LEU A 406 -24.32 13.45 -24.77
C LEU A 406 -23.25 14.55 -24.64
N ILE A 407 -22.77 15.04 -25.79
CA ILE A 407 -21.69 16.03 -25.86
C ILE A 407 -22.27 17.43 -26.06
N TYR A 408 -21.94 18.37 -25.16
CA TYR A 408 -22.42 19.75 -25.20
C TYR A 408 -21.28 20.72 -25.49
N LYS A 409 -21.60 21.81 -26.21
CA LYS A 409 -20.62 22.87 -26.55
C LYS A 409 -20.14 23.68 -25.34
N THR A 410 -20.99 23.85 -24.33
CA THR A 410 -20.69 24.65 -23.14
C THR A 410 -21.09 23.90 -21.86
N ALA A 411 -20.45 24.26 -20.75
CA ALA A 411 -20.78 23.70 -19.44
C ALA A 411 -22.24 24.03 -19.06
N ASP A 412 -22.69 25.26 -19.28
CA ASP A 412 -24.07 25.67 -18.96
C ASP A 412 -25.11 24.83 -19.72
N ALA A 413 -24.87 24.52 -21.00
CA ALA A 413 -25.77 23.68 -21.77
C ALA A 413 -25.83 22.25 -21.22
N LYS A 414 -24.67 21.69 -20.81
CA LYS A 414 -24.58 20.38 -20.15
C LYS A 414 -25.37 20.37 -18.83
N TRP A 415 -25.16 21.37 -17.98
CA TRP A 415 -25.78 21.43 -16.66
C TRP A 415 -27.30 21.63 -16.74
N ASN A 416 -27.77 22.48 -17.66
CA ASN A 416 -29.20 22.64 -17.88
C ASN A 416 -29.84 21.35 -18.39
N ALA A 417 -29.22 20.67 -19.36
CA ALA A 417 -29.74 19.41 -19.86
C ALA A 417 -29.74 18.30 -18.79
N LEU A 418 -28.72 18.24 -17.94
CA LEU A 418 -28.67 17.33 -16.80
C LEU A 418 -29.80 17.63 -15.80
N ALA A 419 -30.02 18.91 -15.47
CA ALA A 419 -31.09 19.32 -14.57
C ALA A 419 -32.48 18.96 -15.13
N ASP A 420 -32.68 19.12 -16.44
CA ASP A 420 -33.92 18.74 -17.12
C ASP A 420 -34.16 17.22 -17.05
N ASP A 421 -33.14 16.39 -17.31
CA ASP A 421 -33.24 14.92 -17.22
C ASP A 421 -33.54 14.46 -15.78
N ILE A 422 -32.86 15.05 -14.78
CA ILE A 422 -33.13 14.78 -13.36
C ILE A 422 -34.57 15.13 -13.01
N SER A 423 -35.06 16.29 -13.45
CA SER A 423 -36.43 16.75 -13.20
C SER A 423 -37.46 15.78 -13.80
N GLU A 424 -37.25 15.34 -15.04
CA GLU A 424 -38.13 14.39 -15.71
C GLU A 424 -38.18 13.03 -14.99
N ARG A 425 -37.01 12.48 -14.64
CA ARG A 425 -36.92 11.20 -13.92
C ARG A 425 -37.50 11.28 -12.52
N SER A 426 -37.22 12.37 -11.80
CA SER A 426 -37.76 12.61 -10.47
C SER A 426 -39.29 12.75 -10.50
N ALA A 427 -39.85 13.43 -11.50
CA ALA A 427 -41.30 13.55 -11.67
C ALA A 427 -41.98 12.20 -11.93
N LYS A 428 -41.28 11.24 -12.54
CA LYS A 428 -41.72 9.85 -12.74
C LYS A 428 -41.45 8.94 -11.55
N GLY A 429 -40.77 9.43 -10.50
CA GLY A 429 -40.38 8.64 -9.32
C GLY A 429 -39.21 7.69 -9.55
N GLN A 430 -38.44 7.85 -10.64
CA GLN A 430 -37.27 7.02 -10.92
C GLN A 430 -36.07 7.50 -10.08
N PRO A 431 -35.40 6.62 -9.30
CA PRO A 431 -34.21 7.01 -8.55
C PRO A 431 -33.05 7.34 -9.49
N VAL A 432 -32.27 8.37 -9.14
CA VAL A 432 -31.15 8.87 -9.94
C VAL A 432 -29.88 8.91 -9.08
N LEU A 433 -28.77 8.42 -9.64
CA LEU A 433 -27.42 8.54 -9.08
C LEU A 433 -26.58 9.38 -10.06
N ILE A 434 -25.95 10.45 -9.57
CA ILE A 434 -25.18 11.40 -10.40
C ILE A 434 -23.72 11.35 -9.95
N GLY A 435 -22.82 11.00 -10.86
CA GLY A 435 -21.38 11.14 -10.68
C GLY A 435 -20.90 12.52 -11.17
N THR A 436 -19.92 13.11 -10.48
CA THR A 436 -19.39 14.46 -10.79
C THR A 436 -17.88 14.47 -10.96
#